data_AF-A0A2X3M937-F1
#
_entry.id   AF-A0A2X3M937-F1
#
_cell.length_a   1.000
_cell.length_b   1.000
_cell.length_c   1.000
_cell.angle_alpha   90.00
_cell.angle_beta   90.00
_cell.angle_gamma   90.00
#
_symmetry.space_group_name_H-M   'P 1'
#
loop_
_entity.id
_entity.type
_entity.pdbx_description
1 polymer ?
#
loop_
_entity_poly.entity_id
_entity_poly.type
_entity_poly.pdbx_seq_one_letter_code
_entity_poly.pdbx_strand_id
1 'polypeptide(L)' 'MLQQYFATAWIPHNDGTNNFYTANLGNGIAAIGYKSQPVLVQPGQTGAMNSTLVGWPGNPGQNGSCCSAPGSDR' A
#
# COMPACT_ATOMS: atom_id res chain seq x y z
N MET A 1 -2.29 8.10 1.48
CA MET A 1 -2.48 9.50 1.90
C MET A 1 -2.63 10.36 0.67
N LEU A 2 -3.48 11.38 0.72
CA LEU A 2 -3.74 12.28 -0.40
C LEU A 2 -3.56 13.73 0.08
N GLN A 3 -2.89 14.54 -0.72
CA GLN A 3 -2.81 15.99 -0.60
C GLN A 3 -3.05 16.60 -1.99
N GLN A 4 -3.31 17.90 -2.07
CA GLN A 4 -3.57 18.55 -3.35
C GLN A 4 -2.39 18.30 -4.30
N TYR A 5 -2.67 17.66 -5.43
CA TYR A 5 -1.68 17.21 -6.40
C TYR A 5 -0.63 16.21 -5.89
N PHE A 6 -0.81 15.51 -4.78
CA PHE A 6 0.06 14.37 -4.49
C PHE A 6 -0.66 13.24 -3.76
N ALA A 7 -0.31 12.02 -4.10
CA ALA A 7 -0.80 10.83 -3.40
C ALA A 7 0.38 9.94 -3.02
N THR A 8 0.29 9.31 -1.86
CA THR A 8 1.19 8.21 -1.48
C THR A 8 0.35 7.00 -1.10
N ALA A 9 0.67 5.82 -1.64
CA ALA A 9 -0.06 4.60 -1.32
C ALA A 9 0.87 3.40 -1.23
N TRP A 10 0.50 2.48 -0.35
CA TRP A 10 1.13 1.18 -0.20
C TRP A 10 0.25 0.12 -0.86
N ILE A 11 0.81 -0.62 -1.82
CA ILE A 11 0.12 -1.69 -2.54
C ILE A 11 0.73 -3.04 -2.11
N PRO A 12 0.00 -3.88 -1.35
CA PRO A 12 0.44 -5.23 -1.05
C PRO A 12 0.39 -6.14 -2.27
N HIS A 13 1.44 -6.95 -2.47
CA HIS A 13 1.44 -8.04 -3.47
C HIS A 13 1.47 -9.37 -2.72
N ASN A 14 0.28 -9.81 -2.28
CA ASN A 14 0.09 -11.14 -1.71
C ASN A 14 -1.33 -11.63 -1.99
N ASP A 15 -1.49 -12.95 -2.07
CA ASP A 15 -2.78 -13.62 -2.30
C ASP A 15 -3.61 -13.75 -1.01
N GLY A 16 -3.13 -13.19 0.10
CA GLY A 16 -3.75 -13.27 1.42
C GLY A 16 -4.74 -12.13 1.69
N THR A 17 -5.48 -12.25 2.79
CA THR A 17 -6.34 -11.14 3.24
C THR A 17 -5.49 -10.09 3.95
N ASN A 18 -5.40 -8.89 3.38
CA ASN A 18 -4.73 -7.75 4.00
C ASN A 18 -5.66 -7.03 4.97
N ASN A 19 -5.15 -6.69 6.15
CA ASN A 19 -5.85 -5.85 7.11
C ASN A 19 -5.42 -4.38 6.96
N PHE A 20 -6.32 -3.54 6.44
CA PHE A 20 -6.10 -2.10 6.30
C PHE A 20 -6.49 -1.38 7.59
N TYR A 21 -5.63 -0.51 8.08
CA TYR A 21 -5.86 0.20 9.34
C TYR A 21 -5.49 1.68 9.25
N THR A 22 -6.20 2.47 10.05
CA THR A 22 -5.84 3.85 10.40
C THR A 22 -5.51 3.90 11.88
N ALA A 23 -4.41 4.57 12.25
CA ALA A 23 -4.01 4.72 13.64
C ALA A 23 -3.74 6.19 13.97
N ASN A 24 -4.19 6.63 15.14
CA ASN A 24 -3.71 7.87 15.75
C ASN A 24 -2.50 7.51 16.62
N LEU A 25 -1.32 7.99 16.24
CA LEU A 25 -0.07 7.70 16.93
C LEU A 25 0.20 8.66 18.11
N GLY A 26 -0.74 9.56 18.41
CA GLY A 26 -0.56 10.66 19.36
C GLY A 26 0.13 11.86 18.72
N ASN A 27 0.21 12.97 19.46
CA ASN A 27 0.89 14.21 19.03
C ASN A 27 0.41 14.78 17.68
N GLY A 28 -0.85 14.55 17.31
CA GLY A 28 -1.42 15.02 16.05
C GLY A 28 -0.98 14.22 14.82
N ILE A 29 -0.35 13.04 15.00
CA ILE A 29 0.13 12.20 13.92
C ILE A 29 -0.90 11.10 13.60
N ALA A 30 -1.36 11.07 12.36
CA ALA A 30 -2.20 10.00 11.82
C ALA A 30 -1.41 9.11 10.87
N ALA A 31 -1.65 7.81 10.94
CA ALA A 31 -1.05 6.82 10.06
C ALA A 31 -2.13 6.00 9.34
N ILE A 32 -1.85 5.65 8.09
CA ILE A 32 -2.63 4.69 7.30
C ILE A 32 -1.66 3.62 6.76
N GLY A 33 -2.05 2.36 6.81
CA GLY A 33 -1.21 1.25 6.35
C GLY A 33 -1.98 -0.04 6.18
N TYR A 34 -1.27 -1.09 5.79
CA TYR A 34 -1.80 -2.45 5.71
C TYR A 34 -0.93 -3.41 6.51
N LYS A 35 -1.52 -4.51 6.96
CA LYS A 35 -0.82 -5.68 7.50
C LYS A 35 -1.21 -6.89 6.66
N SER A 36 -0.23 -7.57 6.08
CA SER A 36 -0.49 -8.80 5.33
C SER A 36 -0.81 -9.96 6.27
N GLN A 37 -1.51 -10.96 5.74
CA GLN A 37 -1.74 -12.20 6.46
C GLN A 37 -0.39 -12.85 6.87
N PRO A 38 -0.27 -13.42 8.09
CA PRO A 38 0.95 -14.09 8.50
C PRO A 38 1.31 -15.24 7.55
N VAL A 39 2.57 -15.27 7.11
CA VAL A 39 3.12 -16.36 6.28
C VAL A 39 4.09 -17.16 7.13
N LEU A 40 3.93 -18.49 7.14
CA LEU A 40 4.86 -19.41 7.81
C LEU A 40 6.01 -19.75 6.87
N VAL A 41 7.24 -19.37 7.25
CA VAL A 41 8.47 -19.80 6.57
C VAL A 41 9.04 -20.98 7.34
N GLN A 42 9.04 -22.17 6.73
CA GLN A 42 9.53 -23.40 7.36
C GLN A 42 11.06 -23.37 7.52
N PRO A 43 11.63 -24.13 8.48
CA PRO A 43 13.09 -24.24 8.63
C PRO A 43 13.76 -24.66 7.31
N GLY A 44 14.79 -23.93 6.88
CA GLY A 44 15.51 -24.18 5.63
C GLY A 44 14.82 -23.66 4.36
N GLN A 45 13.65 -23.01 4.46
CA GLN A 45 12.98 -22.36 3.34
C GLN A 45 13.27 -20.86 3.31
N THR A 46 13.10 -20.26 2.12
CA THR A 46 13.16 -18.81 1.91
C THR A 46 11.76 -18.31 1.54
N GLY A 47 11.24 -17.35 2.31
CA GLY A 47 9.99 -16.65 1.98
C GLY A 47 10.27 -15.33 1.28
N ALA A 48 9.39 -14.93 0.35
CA ALA A 48 9.42 -13.62 -0.30
C ALA A 48 8.15 -12.83 0.04
N MET A 49 8.30 -11.55 0.37
CA MET A 49 7.19 -10.62 0.60
C MET A 49 7.42 -9.38 -0.26
N ASN A 50 6.47 -9.06 -1.13
CA ASN A 50 6.59 -7.96 -2.08
C ASN A 50 5.54 -6.88 -1.79
N SER A 51 5.96 -5.62 -1.93
CA SER A 51 5.09 -4.45 -1.76
C SER A 51 5.56 -3.33 -2.66
N THR A 52 4.63 -2.57 -3.23
CA THR A 52 4.96 -1.36 -4.00
C THR A 52 4.57 -0.14 -3.22
N LEU A 53 5.51 0.78 -3.00
CA LEU A 53 5.24 2.13 -2.56
C LEU A 53 5.11 3.03 -3.78
N VAL A 54 3.95 3.65 -3.96
CA VAL A 54 3.73 4.63 -5.02
C VAL A 54 3.67 6.03 -4.42
N GLY A 55 4.40 6.98 -5.02
CA GLY A 55 4.33 8.40 -4.75
C GLY A 55 3.99 9.14 -6.05
N TRP A 56 2.89 9.87 -6.07
CA TRP A 56 2.33 10.50 -7.26
C TRP A 56 2.51 12.02 -7.21
N PRO A 57 3.11 12.66 -8.23
CA PRO A 57 2.81 14.04 -8.56
C PRO A 57 1.50 14.07 -9.36
N GLY A 58 0.48 14.70 -8.80
CA GLY A 58 -0.88 14.86 -9.29
C GLY A 58 -0.94 15.69 -10.56
N ASN A 59 -0.46 15.10 -11.64
CA ASN A 59 -0.80 15.53 -12.99
C ASN A 59 -2.03 14.73 -13.42
N PRO A 60 -3.20 15.39 -13.67
CA PRO A 60 -4.48 14.72 -13.91
C PRO A 60 -4.58 13.90 -15.22
N GLY A 61 -3.47 13.61 -15.91
CA GLY A 61 -3.44 12.94 -17.21
C GLY A 61 -2.61 11.66 -17.32
N GLN A 62 -2.07 11.10 -16.24
CA GLN A 62 -1.22 9.90 -16.33
C GLN A 62 -1.95 8.63 -15.87
N ASN A 63 -2.42 7.83 -16.83
CA ASN A 63 -2.95 6.46 -16.68
C ASN A 63 -1.89 5.42 -16.24
N GLY A 64 -0.81 5.83 -15.58
CA GLY A 64 0.32 4.93 -15.28
C GLY A 64 0.04 3.92 -14.16
N SER A 65 -0.86 4.22 -13.23
CA SER A 65 -1.13 3.40 -12.03
C SER A 65 -2.40 2.55 -12.10
N CYS A 66 -3.29 2.76 -13.08
CA CYS A 66 -4.40 1.82 -13.34
C CYS A 66 -3.89 0.40 -13.61
N CYS A 67 -2.63 0.27 -14.04
CA CYS A 67 -1.95 -1.00 -14.30
C CYS A 67 -1.28 -1.62 -13.05
N SER A 68 -1.12 -0.87 -11.95
CA SER A 68 -0.42 -1.36 -10.74
C SER A 68 -1.37 -1.75 -9.59
N ALA A 69 -2.59 -1.22 -9.57
CA ALA A 69 -3.64 -1.61 -8.63
C ALA A 69 -5.03 -1.38 -9.26
N PRO A 70 -5.89 -2.40 -9.37
CA PRO A 70 -7.27 -2.23 -9.85
C PRO A 70 -8.10 -1.32 -8.92
N GLY A 71 -8.74 -0.28 -9.47
CA GLY A 71 -9.66 0.61 -8.74
C GLY A 71 -9.09 1.95 -8.25
N SER A 72 -7.88 2.33 -8.68
CA SER A 72 -7.27 3.64 -8.37
C SER A 72 -7.74 4.79 -9.27
N ASP A 73 -8.71 4.55 -10.15
CA ASP A 73 -9.14 5.40 -11.27
C ASP A 73 -10.53 6.06 -11.09
N ARG A 74 -11.14 5.98 -9.90
CA ARG A 74 -12.40 6.65 -9.59
C ARG A 74 -12.25 7.88 -8.70
#